data_AF-R0BPN6-F1
#
_entry.id   AF-R0BPN6-F1
#
_cell.length_a   1.000
_cell.length_b   1.000
_cell.length_c   1.000
_cell.angle_alpha   90.00
_cell.angle_beta   90.00
_cell.angle_gamma   90.00
#
_symmetry.space_group_name_H-M   'P 1'
#
loop_
_entity.id
_entity.type
_entity.pdbx_description
1 polymer ?
#
loop_
_entity_poly.entity_id
_entity_poly.type
_entity_poly.pdbx_seq_one_letter_code
_entity_poly.pdbx_strand_id
1 'polypeptide(L)'
;MVKEFLKCNSIRERIQFLANTVLKDWDASELDTVMDIMGLSKEGMEAPEDKISAIEKYLADYKHEVEMRGGIDGSRVDGIPAKDQGSTLFEGPSEAEVVSKMLNPFSKGQ
;
A
#
# COMPACT_ATOMS: atom_id res chain seq x y z
N MET A 1 -17.74 14.90 6.02
CA MET A 1 -16.61 15.14 5.09
C MET A 1 -16.30 13.92 4.22
N VAL A 2 -16.59 12.70 4.70
CA VAL A 2 -16.36 11.45 3.97
C VAL A 2 -17.00 11.38 2.58
N LYS A 3 -18.15 12.05 2.38
CA LYS A 3 -18.81 12.11 1.07
C LYS A 3 -17.94 12.72 -0.03
N GLU A 4 -17.13 13.73 0.29
CA GLU A 4 -16.21 14.33 -0.68
C GLU A 4 -15.01 13.41 -0.94
N PHE A 5 -14.51 12.75 0.09
CA PHE A 5 -13.47 11.72 -0.05
C PHE A 5 -13.91 10.57 -0.97
N LEU A 6 -15.16 10.12 -0.86
CA LEU A 6 -15.73 9.06 -1.70
C LEU A 6 -15.88 9.47 -3.18
N LYS A 7 -15.88 10.78 -3.50
CA LYS A 7 -15.88 11.27 -4.88
C LYS A 7 -14.50 11.18 -5.54
N CYS A 8 -13.43 11.01 -4.77
CA CYS A 8 -12.08 10.88 -5.32
C CYS A 8 -11.92 9.53 -6.04
N ASN A 9 -11.56 9.59 -7.32
CA ASN A 9 -11.48 8.41 -8.20
C ASN A 9 -10.11 7.75 -8.16
N SER A 10 -9.07 8.51 -7.77
CA SER A 10 -7.68 8.05 -7.72
C SER A 10 -7.09 8.14 -6.33
N ILE A 11 -6.10 7.28 -6.05
CA ILE A 11 -5.33 7.33 -4.79
C ILE A 11 -4.67 8.71 -4.58
N ARG A 12 -4.18 9.33 -5.66
CA ARG A 12 -3.57 10.67 -5.61
C ARG A 12 -4.57 11.75 -5.18
N GLU A 13 -5.79 11.73 -5.73
CA GLU A 13 -6.86 12.65 -5.35
C GLU A 13 -7.25 12.46 -3.88
N ARG A 14 -7.35 11.20 -3.43
CA ARG A 14 -7.64 10.85 -2.03
C ARG A 14 -6.57 11.40 -1.08
N ILE A 15 -5.30 11.20 -1.41
CA ILE A 15 -4.17 11.68 -0.60
C ILE A 15 -4.15 13.22 -0.55
N GLN A 16 -4.34 13.89 -1.69
CA GLN A 16 -4.41 15.35 -1.70
C GLN A 16 -5.63 15.87 -0.93
N PHE A 17 -6.78 15.20 -1.04
CA PHE A 17 -7.97 15.57 -0.27
C PHE A 17 -7.68 15.46 1.22
N LEU A 18 -7.19 14.30 1.68
CA LEU A 18 -6.87 14.06 3.09
C LEU A 18 -5.84 15.04 3.64
N ALA A 19 -4.77 15.32 2.89
CA ALA A 19 -3.72 16.26 3.27
C ALA A 19 -4.20 17.72 3.41
N ASN A 20 -5.30 18.10 2.74
CA ASN A 20 -5.89 19.43 2.81
C ASN A 20 -7.10 19.50 3.78
N THR A 21 -7.39 18.41 4.49
CA THR A 21 -8.49 18.35 5.45
C THR A 21 -8.01 18.17 6.87
N VAL A 22 -8.83 18.65 7.80
CA VAL A 22 -8.59 18.56 9.23
C VAL A 22 -9.28 17.30 9.77
N LEU A 23 -8.52 16.22 9.96
CA LEU A 23 -9.07 14.90 10.33
C LEU A 23 -9.63 14.84 11.76
N LYS A 24 -9.17 15.71 12.66
CA LYS A 24 -9.68 15.77 14.05
C LYS A 24 -11.17 16.13 14.17
N ASP A 25 -11.75 16.73 13.14
CA ASP A 25 -13.17 17.10 13.11
C ASP A 25 -14.06 15.99 12.52
N TRP A 26 -13.46 14.87 12.13
CA TRP A 26 -14.17 13.72 11.55
C TRP A 26 -14.58 12.76 12.66
N ASP A 27 -15.74 12.11 12.47
CA ASP A 27 -16.19 11.11 13.41
C ASP A 27 -15.47 9.76 13.21
N ALA A 28 -15.55 8.90 14.24
CA ALA A 28 -14.86 7.62 14.24
C ALA A 28 -15.27 6.69 13.09
N SER A 29 -16.51 6.80 12.58
CA SER A 29 -17.03 6.01 11.46
C SER A 29 -16.51 6.54 10.12
N GLU A 30 -16.42 7.87 9.96
CA GLU A 30 -15.78 8.48 8.80
C GLU A 30 -14.29 8.09 8.71
N LEU A 31 -13.58 8.11 9.84
CA LEU A 31 -12.18 7.66 9.91
C LEU A 31 -12.06 6.16 9.58
N ASP A 32 -12.95 5.32 10.08
CA ASP A 32 -12.99 3.89 9.78
C ASP A 32 -13.16 3.62 8.28
N THR A 33 -14.08 4.36 7.65
CA THR A 33 -14.32 4.29 6.20
C THR A 33 -13.08 4.67 5.41
N VAL A 34 -12.37 5.72 5.82
CA VAL A 34 -11.10 6.12 5.18
C VAL A 34 -10.05 5.03 5.34
N MET A 35 -9.90 4.48 6.55
CA MET A 35 -8.94 3.42 6.83
C MET A 35 -9.20 2.16 6.02
N ASP A 36 -10.46 1.73 5.90
CA ASP A 36 -10.85 0.56 5.11
C ASP A 36 -10.50 0.76 3.63
N ILE A 37 -10.89 1.91 3.07
CA ILE A 37 -10.65 2.24 1.66
C ILE A 37 -9.15 2.38 1.35
N MET A 38 -8.37 2.90 2.29
CA MET A 38 -6.92 3.07 2.16
C MET A 38 -6.14 1.81 2.52
N GLY A 39 -6.80 0.75 3.03
CA GLY A 39 -6.16 -0.49 3.46
C GLY A 39 -5.29 -0.33 4.72
N LEU A 40 -5.63 0.61 5.60
CA LEU A 40 -4.91 0.94 6.83
C LEU A 40 -5.51 0.30 8.07
N SER A 41 -6.70 -0.30 7.96
CA SER A 41 -7.41 -0.94 9.07
C SER A 41 -6.54 -2.00 9.77
N LYS A 42 -6.39 -1.85 11.09
CA LYS A 42 -5.66 -2.78 11.95
C LYS A 42 -6.55 -3.26 13.08
N GLU A 43 -6.42 -4.54 13.40
CA GLU A 43 -7.11 -5.16 14.52
C GLU A 43 -6.68 -4.51 15.83
N GLY A 44 -7.65 -4.13 16.67
CA GLY A 44 -7.42 -3.45 17.95
C GLY A 44 -7.24 -1.92 17.88
N MET A 45 -7.39 -1.28 16.71
CA MET A 45 -7.34 0.18 16.59
C MET A 45 -8.75 0.79 16.73
N GLU A 46 -9.15 1.10 17.96
CA GLU A 46 -10.48 1.68 18.25
C GLU A 46 -10.43 3.20 18.46
N ALA A 47 -9.32 3.73 19.00
CA ALA A 47 -9.23 5.15 19.36
C ALA A 47 -9.10 6.04 18.12
N PRO A 48 -9.89 7.14 18.01
CA PRO A 48 -9.86 8.02 16.86
C PRO A 48 -8.49 8.70 16.70
N GLU A 49 -7.76 9.00 17.77
CA GLU A 49 -6.41 9.57 17.69
C GLU A 49 -5.40 8.61 17.01
N ASP A 50 -5.50 7.31 17.27
CA ASP A 50 -4.66 6.30 16.63
C ASP A 50 -4.99 6.18 15.13
N LYS A 51 -6.28 6.23 14.79
CA LYS A 51 -6.75 6.23 13.39
C LYS A 51 -6.23 7.45 12.64
N ILE A 52 -6.33 8.64 13.22
CA ILE A 52 -5.79 9.88 12.65
C ILE A 52 -4.28 9.76 12.47
N SER A 53 -3.56 9.30 13.50
CA SER A 53 -2.10 9.13 13.44
C SER A 53 -1.67 8.16 12.33
N ALA A 54 -2.42 7.07 12.13
CA ALA A 54 -2.16 6.11 11.07
C ALA A 54 -2.34 6.74 9.68
N ILE A 55 -3.40 7.52 9.48
CA ILE A 55 -3.67 8.23 8.22
C ILE A 55 -2.58 9.29 7.98
N GLU A 56 -2.26 10.13 8.97
CA GLU A 56 -1.23 11.17 8.84
C GLU A 56 0.15 10.57 8.53
N LYS A 57 0.50 9.46 9.18
CA LYS A 57 1.74 8.73 8.89
C LYS A 57 1.76 8.23 7.46
N TYR A 58 0.67 7.63 6.98
CA TYR A 58 0.57 7.17 5.59
C TYR A 58 0.76 8.32 4.59
N LEU A 59 0.16 9.49 4.84
CA LEU A 59 0.32 10.68 3.99
C LEU A 59 1.78 11.16 3.97
N ALA A 60 2.46 11.15 5.12
CA ALA A 60 3.87 11.53 5.24
C ALA A 60 4.79 10.55 4.50
N ASP A 61 4.59 9.24 4.66
CA ASP A 61 5.33 8.19 3.95
C ASP A 61 5.13 8.33 2.43
N TYR A 62 3.89 8.49 1.97
CA TYR A 62 3.61 8.66 0.53
C TYR A 62 4.26 9.92 -0.04
N LYS A 63 4.23 11.04 0.69
CA LYS A 63 4.90 12.27 0.27
C LYS A 63 6.41 12.02 0.11
N HIS A 64 7.03 11.35 1.07
CA HIS A 64 8.45 11.03 1.03
C HIS A 64 8.78 10.09 -0.14
N GLU A 65 7.98 9.06 -0.40
CA GLU A 65 8.15 8.17 -1.56
C GLU A 65 8.03 8.92 -2.89
N VAL A 66 7.06 9.82 -3.02
CA VAL A 66 6.86 10.65 -4.21
C VAL A 66 7.99 11.65 -4.40
N GLU A 67 8.49 12.27 -3.33
CA GLU A 67 9.64 13.19 -3.38
C GLU A 67 10.93 12.44 -3.78
N MET A 68 11.13 11.22 -3.25
CA MET A 68 12.28 10.37 -3.58
C MET A 68 12.20 9.79 -5.00
N ARG A 69 11.00 9.43 -5.49
CA ARG A 69 10.78 9.07 -6.90
C ARG A 69 10.84 10.29 -7.83
N GLY A 70 10.45 11.47 -7.36
CA GLY A 70 10.45 12.73 -8.12
C GLY A 70 11.84 13.29 -8.42
N GLY A 71 12.89 12.74 -7.80
CA GLY A 71 14.29 12.93 -8.21
C GLY A 71 14.67 12.16 -9.49
N ILE A 72 13.80 11.27 -9.98
CA ILE A 72 13.95 10.51 -11.22
C ILE A 72 12.68 10.70 -12.06
N ASP A 73 12.71 11.76 -12.87
CA ASP A 73 11.85 12.02 -14.03
C ASP A 73 10.35 12.32 -13.76
N GLY A 74 10.02 13.61 -13.87
CA GLY A 74 8.66 14.16 -13.83
C GLY A 74 7.80 13.84 -15.05
N SER A 75 7.81 12.61 -15.54
CA SER A 75 6.96 12.20 -16.65
C SER A 75 6.32 10.84 -16.36
N ARG A 76 4.98 10.83 -16.36
CA ARG A 76 4.10 9.65 -16.47
C ARG A 76 3.79 8.90 -15.17
N VAL A 77 2.82 9.42 -14.42
CA VAL A 77 1.94 8.59 -13.58
C VAL A 77 0.47 8.93 -13.84
N ASP A 78 0.08 8.88 -15.12
CA ASP A 78 -1.30 8.65 -15.51
C ASP A 78 -1.31 7.28 -16.21
N GLY A 79 -1.94 6.31 -15.57
CA GLY A 79 -1.83 4.89 -15.92
C GLY A 79 -1.44 4.05 -14.71
N ILE A 80 -2.40 3.85 -13.80
CA ILE A 80 -2.43 2.60 -13.04
C ILE A 80 -2.80 1.54 -14.07
N PRO A 81 -1.90 0.64 -14.52
CA PRO A 81 -2.36 -0.52 -15.25
C PRO A 81 -3.16 -1.34 -14.24
N ALA A 82 -4.39 -1.70 -14.62
CA ALA A 82 -5.14 -2.73 -13.94
C ALA A 82 -4.21 -3.92 -13.67
N LYS A 83 -4.25 -4.42 -12.42
CA LYS A 83 -3.59 -5.62 -11.94
C LYS A 83 -3.31 -6.63 -13.07
N ASP A 84 -2.06 -6.70 -13.51
CA ASP A 84 -1.54 -7.92 -14.11
C ASP A 84 -0.78 -8.65 -13.00
N GLN A 85 -1.41 -9.71 -12.53
CA GLN A 85 -0.82 -10.65 -11.58
C GLN A 85 0.38 -11.32 -12.28
N GLY A 86 1.61 -11.09 -11.83
CA GLY A 86 2.69 -11.87 -12.43
C GLY A 86 4.15 -11.66 -12.03
N SER A 87 4.53 -10.71 -11.19
CA SER A 87 5.97 -10.55 -10.91
C SER A 87 6.25 -10.01 -9.52
N THR A 88 6.40 -10.92 -8.56
CA THR A 88 7.11 -10.63 -7.32
C THR A 88 8.58 -10.41 -7.66
N LEU A 89 9.09 -9.23 -7.28
CA LEU A 89 10.46 -8.72 -7.43
C LEU A 89 11.49 -9.49 -6.56
N PHE A 90 11.35 -10.81 -6.44
CA PHE A 90 12.25 -11.66 -5.67
C PHE A 90 12.64 -12.85 -6.55
N GLU A 91 13.77 -12.71 -7.26
CA GLU A 91 14.44 -13.83 -7.91
C GLU A 91 15.26 -14.58 -6.84
N GLY A 92 14.55 -15.09 -5.84
CA GLY A 92 15.08 -16.13 -4.96
C GLY A 92 14.92 -17.49 -5.66
N PRO A 93 15.89 -18.42 -5.55
CA PRO A 93 15.79 -19.71 -6.22
C PRO A 93 14.48 -20.41 -5.81
N SER A 94 13.73 -20.83 -6.83
CA SER A 94 12.42 -21.45 -6.66
C SER A 94 12.50 -22.67 -5.74
N GLU A 95 11.52 -22.84 -4.85
CA GLU A 95 11.38 -24.00 -3.96
C GLU A 95 11.41 -25.35 -4.72
N ALA A 96 11.10 -25.35 -6.01
CA ALA A 96 11.23 -26.54 -6.86
C ALA A 96 12.68 -27.02 -7.04
N GLU A 97 13.68 -26.13 -7.00
CA GLU A 97 15.09 -26.51 -7.18
C GLU A 97 15.72 -27.06 -5.88
N VAL A 98 15.31 -26.55 -4.72
CA VAL A 98 15.77 -27.05 -3.41
C VAL A 98 15.20 -28.43 -3.09
N VAL A 99 13.98 -28.74 -3.51
CA VAL A 99 13.37 -30.07 -3.29
C VAL A 99 14.01 -31.15 -4.16
N SER A 100 14.40 -30.83 -5.41
CA SER A 100 15.11 -31.80 -6.27
C SER A 100 16.51 -32.16 -5.77
N LYS A 101 17.17 -31.29 -5.00
CA LYS A 101 18.53 -31.54 -4.50
C LYS A 101 18.57 -32.35 -3.20
N MET A 102 17.47 -32.40 -2.45
CA MET A 102 17.41 -33.11 -1.17
C MET A 102 16.86 -34.55 -1.30
N LEU A 103 16.26 -34.92 -2.44
CA LEU A 103 15.60 -36.22 -2.61
C LEU A 103 16.42 -37.33 -3.28
N ASN A 104 17.67 -37.07 -3.70
CA ASN A 104 18.54 -38.10 -4.30
C ASN A 104 19.93 -38.17 -3.63
N PRO A 105 20.09 -38.90 -2.51
CA PRO A 105 21.42 -39.30 -2.04
C PRO A 105 21.94 -40.59 -2.69
N PHE A 106 21.16 -41.29 -3.53
CA PHE A 106 21.59 -42.55 -4.16
C PHE A 106 21.07 -42.70 -5.58
N SER A 107 21.92 -42.44 -6.58
CA SER A 107 21.91 -43.25 -7.82
C SER A 107 23.25 -43.15 -8.54
N LYS A 108 23.91 -44.31 -8.50
CA LYS A 108 25.07 -44.80 -9.26
C LYS A 108 25.24 -44.21 -10.67
N GLY A 109 26.46 -43.82 -11.00
CA GLY A 109 27.09 -44.05 -12.31
C GLY A 109 28.44 -44.68 -12.00
N GLN A 110 28.61 -46.00 -12.21
CA GLN A 110 29.03 -46.65 -13.46
C GLN A 110 30.43 -46.22 -13.91
#